data_AF-A0A8S9WMH5-F1
#
_entry.id   AF-A0A8S9WMH5-F1
#
_cell.length_a   1.000
_cell.length_b   1.000
_cell.length_c   1.000
_cell.angle_alpha   90.00
_cell.angle_beta   90.00
_cell.angle_gamma   90.00
#
_symmetry.space_group_name_H-M   'P 1'
#
loop_
_entity.id
_entity.type
_entity.pdbx_description
1 polymer ?
#
loop_
_entity_poly.entity_id
_entity_poly.type
_entity_poly.pdbx_seq_one_letter_code
_entity_poly.pdbx_strand_id
1 'polypeptide(L)'
;MGTCMGKRSRQRPMDFGSASTFVESVYISELVELGTCLLKALNYYGLSEVEFKKDIRDDKFKLLEINARTWLWHSLAIRCGVDFPYLLYKDMIGEHVEPITSFKENVKFIHFYTDLGVVINEVLKGKMAFKDYFISLKGEKDFAVFSLVDPLPFIAETLMLPYLWKTR
;
A
#
# COMPACT_ATOMS: atom_id res chain seq x y z
N MET A 1 -2.84 8.38 -17.92
CA MET A 1 -1.96 8.27 -16.72
C MET A 1 -2.85 8.18 -15.49
N GLY A 2 -2.81 7.07 -14.75
CA GLY A 2 -3.46 6.96 -13.44
C GLY A 2 -2.48 7.32 -12.32
N THR A 3 -2.95 7.84 -11.19
CA THR A 3 -2.10 8.13 -10.03
C THR A 3 -2.83 7.76 -8.74
N CYS A 4 -2.13 7.07 -7.84
CA CYS A 4 -2.57 6.80 -6.48
C CYS A 4 -1.34 6.77 -5.59
N MET A 5 -1.49 7.17 -4.33
CA MET A 5 -0.41 7.27 -3.37
C MET A 5 -0.82 6.64 -2.05
N GLY A 6 0.12 5.93 -1.44
CA GLY A 6 -0.06 5.25 -0.15
C GLY A 6 1.07 5.58 0.81
N LYS A 7 0.73 6.01 2.02
CA LYS A 7 1.66 6.11 3.13
C LYS A 7 1.69 4.78 3.88
N ARG A 8 2.85 4.12 3.89
CA ARG A 8 3.11 2.94 4.72
C ARG A 8 3.22 3.35 6.19
N SER A 9 2.10 3.35 6.91
CA SER A 9 2.09 3.72 8.34
C SER A 9 2.54 2.57 9.24
N ARG A 10 2.41 1.30 8.80
CA ARG A 10 3.01 0.14 9.47
C ARG A 10 3.54 -0.88 8.47
N GLN A 11 4.64 -1.51 8.87
CA GLN A 11 5.41 -2.46 8.07
C GLN A 11 6.14 -3.45 8.98
N ARG A 12 6.55 -4.59 8.44
CA ARG A 12 7.27 -5.63 9.19
C ARG A 12 8.68 -5.81 8.61
N PRO A 13 9.77 -5.57 9.37
CA PRO A 13 9.85 -4.86 10.66
C PRO A 13 9.51 -3.36 10.55
N MET A 14 9.12 -2.69 11.65
CA MET A 14 8.69 -1.28 11.59
C MET A 14 9.75 -0.32 11.03
N ASP A 15 11.03 -0.57 11.32
CA ASP A 15 12.09 0.42 11.10
C ASP A 15 12.56 0.47 9.62
N PHE A 16 12.68 -0.70 8.99
CA PHE A 16 13.22 -0.87 7.64
C PHE A 16 12.37 -1.78 6.72
N GLY A 17 11.29 -2.36 7.26
CA GLY A 17 10.18 -3.04 6.58
C GLY A 17 10.40 -3.63 5.20
N SER A 18 10.42 -4.96 5.12
CA SER A 18 10.39 -5.67 3.83
C SER A 18 8.98 -5.81 3.25
N ALA A 19 7.94 -5.64 4.08
CA ALA A 19 6.54 -5.74 3.66
C ALA A 19 5.64 -4.75 4.41
N SER A 20 4.76 -4.06 3.66
CA SER A 20 3.70 -3.21 4.20
C SER A 20 2.63 -4.06 4.89
N THR A 21 2.24 -3.67 6.11
CA THR A 21 1.11 -4.31 6.81
C THR A 21 -0.11 -3.39 6.90
N PHE A 22 0.13 -2.07 6.91
CA PHE A 22 -0.90 -1.06 6.89
C PHE A 22 -0.49 0.13 6.03
N VAL A 23 -1.31 0.44 5.02
CA VAL A 23 -1.10 1.55 4.10
C VAL A 23 -2.34 2.43 4.08
N GLU A 24 -2.15 3.75 4.11
CA GLU A 24 -3.24 4.72 4.02
C GLU A 24 -3.10 5.57 2.77
N SER A 25 -4.18 5.73 2.01
CA SER A 25 -4.17 6.61 0.84
C SER A 25 -4.07 8.06 1.26
N VAL A 26 -3.10 8.78 0.69
CA VAL A 26 -2.81 10.18 1.00
C VAL A 26 -2.38 10.89 -0.26
N TYR A 27 -2.67 12.18 -0.39
CA TYR A 27 -2.21 13.00 -1.49
C TYR A 27 -1.03 13.88 -1.07
N ILE A 28 0.12 13.73 -1.76
CA ILE A 28 1.31 14.56 -1.57
C ILE A 28 1.78 15.02 -2.94
N SER A 29 1.54 16.28 -3.29
CA SER A 29 1.83 16.84 -4.61
C SER A 29 3.30 16.66 -5.04
N GLU A 30 4.23 16.87 -4.12
CA GLU A 30 5.68 16.70 -4.36
C GLU A 30 6.02 15.28 -4.87
N LEU A 31 5.36 14.25 -4.35
CA LEU A 31 5.60 12.86 -4.79
C LEU A 31 5.06 12.59 -6.20
N VAL A 32 3.96 13.24 -6.59
CA VAL A 32 3.43 13.14 -7.96
C VAL A 32 4.43 13.73 -8.95
N GLU A 33 4.99 14.90 -8.63
CA GLU A 33 5.98 15.58 -9.46
C GLU A 33 7.27 14.75 -9.58
N LEU A 34 7.83 14.30 -8.45
CA LEU A 34 9.04 13.48 -8.41
C LEU A 34 8.87 12.16 -9.17
N GLY A 35 7.77 11.43 -8.92
CA GLY A 35 7.48 10.15 -9.57
C GLY A 35 7.26 10.31 -11.07
N THR A 36 6.48 11.32 -11.48
CA THR A 36 6.21 11.58 -12.90
C THR A 36 7.47 12.02 -13.64
N CYS A 37 8.29 12.89 -13.03
CA CYS A 37 9.56 13.33 -13.61
C CYS A 37 10.50 12.14 -13.85
N LEU A 38 10.65 11.28 -12.84
CA LEU A 38 11.49 10.08 -12.92
C LEU A 38 11.03 9.11 -14.02
N LEU A 39 9.75 8.74 -14.03
CA LEU A 39 9.22 7.79 -15.02
C LEU A 39 9.29 8.34 -16.45
N LYS A 40 9.07 9.66 -16.64
CA LYS A 40 9.25 10.32 -17.93
C LYS A 40 10.71 10.33 -18.38
N ALA A 41 11.65 10.62 -17.48
CA ALA A 41 13.07 10.62 -17.80
C ALA A 41 13.57 9.23 -18.21
N LEU A 42 12.99 8.17 -17.63
CA LEU A 42 13.25 6.78 -18.01
C LEU A 42 12.54 6.33 -19.28
N ASN A 43 11.65 7.14 -19.85
CA ASN A 43 10.70 6.75 -20.90
C ASN A 43 9.96 5.45 -20.53
N TYR A 44 9.56 5.32 -19.26
CA TYR A 44 8.94 4.12 -18.75
C TYR A 44 7.49 3.99 -19.22
N TYR A 45 7.11 2.79 -19.64
CA TYR A 45 5.76 2.45 -20.07
C TYR A 45 5.21 1.30 -19.22
N GLY A 46 3.94 1.40 -18.84
CA GLY A 46 3.22 0.41 -18.04
C GLY A 46 3.03 0.84 -16.58
N LEU A 47 2.72 -0.15 -15.74
CA LEU A 47 2.46 0.05 -14.31
C LEU A 47 3.77 0.15 -13.53
N SER A 48 3.87 1.11 -12.60
CA SER A 48 4.97 1.16 -11.64
C SER A 48 4.53 1.73 -10.29
N GLU A 49 5.14 1.24 -9.22
CA GLU A 49 5.19 1.87 -7.90
C GLU A 49 6.56 2.52 -7.72
N VAL A 50 6.58 3.82 -7.44
CA VAL A 50 7.81 4.54 -7.09
C VAL A 50 7.79 4.83 -5.60
N GLU A 51 8.74 4.26 -4.87
CA GLU A 51 8.81 4.40 -3.43
C GLU A 51 9.75 5.53 -3.02
N PHE A 52 9.25 6.38 -2.13
CA PHE A 52 10.05 7.45 -1.51
C PHE A 52 10.06 7.32 0.00
N LYS A 53 11.14 7.77 0.63
CA LYS A 53 11.27 7.92 2.08
C LYS A 53 11.57 9.37 2.42
N LYS A 54 10.82 9.95 3.36
CA LYS A 54 11.09 11.30 3.87
C LYS A 54 12.26 11.25 4.86
N ASP A 55 13.31 12.01 4.59
CA ASP A 55 14.45 12.14 5.48
C ASP A 55 14.20 13.28 6.47
N ILE A 56 14.15 12.97 7.76
CA ILE A 56 13.85 13.94 8.82
C ILE A 56 14.95 14.99 9.03
N ARG A 57 16.16 14.78 8.49
CA ARG A 57 17.29 15.69 8.66
C ARG A 57 17.18 16.93 7.78
N ASP A 58 16.58 16.78 6.60
CA ASP A 58 16.44 17.82 5.59
C ASP A 58 14.98 18.01 5.11
N ASP A 59 14.05 17.22 5.64
CA ASP A 59 12.63 17.15 5.29
C ASP A 59 12.33 16.80 3.82
N LYS A 60 13.30 16.21 3.09
CA LYS A 60 13.15 15.88 1.67
C LYS A 60 12.77 14.43 1.44
N PHE A 61 11.98 14.18 0.41
CA PHE A 61 11.74 12.81 -0.08
C PHE A 61 12.93 12.30 -0.90
N LYS A 62 13.37 11.08 -0.59
CA LYS A 62 14.48 10.38 -1.26
C LYS A 62 13.97 9.11 -1.89
N LEU A 63 14.34 8.87 -3.15
CA LEU A 63 13.98 7.66 -3.88
C LEU A 63 14.53 6.42 -3.15
N LEU A 64 13.68 5.43 -2.96
CA LEU A 64 14.04 4.15 -2.36
C LEU A 64 14.10 3.04 -3.42
N GLU A 65 13.02 2.87 -4.17
CA GLU A 65 12.87 1.79 -5.16
C GLU A 65 11.90 2.21 -6.28
N ILE A 66 12.08 1.62 -7.46
CA ILE A 66 11.11 1.66 -8.56
C ILE A 66 10.68 0.21 -8.84
N ASN A 67 9.45 -0.12 -8.52
CA ASN A 67 8.86 -1.42 -8.76
C ASN A 67 8.12 -1.41 -10.10
N ALA A 68 8.68 -2.07 -11.12
CA ALA A 68 8.09 -2.20 -12.45
C ALA A 68 7.06 -3.34 -12.54
N ARG A 69 6.18 -3.44 -11.53
CA ARG A 69 5.19 -4.52 -11.34
C ARG A 69 4.08 -4.09 -10.39
N THR A 70 3.04 -4.93 -10.28
CA THR A 70 2.08 -4.79 -9.18
C THR A 70 2.75 -5.04 -7.84
N TRP A 71 2.31 -4.27 -6.84
CA TRP A 71 2.80 -4.29 -5.48
C TRP A 71 1.73 -4.81 -4.53
N LEU A 72 2.09 -5.14 -3.29
CA LEU A 72 1.21 -5.86 -2.37
C LEU A 72 -0.16 -5.17 -2.18
N TRP A 73 -0.17 -3.85 -2.04
CA TRP A 73 -1.35 -3.06 -1.71
C TRP A 73 -2.01 -2.42 -2.94
N HIS A 74 -1.73 -2.88 -4.16
CA HIS A 74 -2.32 -2.30 -5.39
C HIS A 74 -3.86 -2.29 -5.40
N SER A 75 -4.52 -3.22 -4.70
CA SER A 75 -5.97 -3.25 -4.50
C SER A 75 -6.52 -2.01 -3.78
N LEU A 76 -5.70 -1.36 -2.95
CA LEU A 76 -6.03 -0.07 -2.35
C LEU A 76 -6.32 0.97 -3.41
N ALA A 77 -5.54 0.99 -4.51
CA ALA A 77 -5.72 1.95 -5.59
C ALA A 77 -7.08 1.76 -6.26
N ILE A 78 -7.50 0.50 -6.47
CA ILE A 78 -8.83 0.15 -6.98
C ILE A 78 -9.90 0.72 -6.05
N ARG A 79 -9.77 0.49 -4.73
CA ARG A 79 -10.68 1.02 -3.71
C ARG A 79 -10.70 2.55 -3.67
N CYS A 80 -9.59 3.20 -4.02
CA CYS A 80 -9.50 4.65 -4.14
C CYS A 80 -10.07 5.21 -5.46
N GLY A 81 -10.55 4.35 -6.36
CA GLY A 81 -11.11 4.73 -7.67
C GLY A 81 -10.12 4.67 -8.84
N VAL A 82 -8.93 4.09 -8.63
CA VAL A 82 -7.89 3.97 -9.66
C VAL A 82 -7.59 2.49 -9.92
N ASP A 83 -8.34 1.90 -10.83
CA ASP A 83 -8.18 0.49 -11.19
C ASP A 83 -7.02 0.29 -12.17
N PHE A 84 -5.79 0.33 -11.67
CA PHE A 84 -4.61 0.23 -12.52
C PHE A 84 -4.56 -1.03 -13.41
N PRO A 85 -4.88 -2.25 -12.92
CA PRO A 85 -4.95 -3.42 -13.79
C PRO A 85 -5.92 -3.22 -14.96
N TYR A 86 -7.11 -2.67 -14.70
CA TYR A 86 -8.09 -2.40 -15.75
C TYR A 86 -7.62 -1.31 -16.72
N LEU A 87 -6.98 -0.24 -16.24
CA LEU A 87 -6.39 0.80 -17.09
C LEU A 87 -5.31 0.23 -18.01
N LEU A 88 -4.43 -0.62 -17.49
CA LEU A 88 -3.38 -1.27 -18.27
C LEU A 88 -3.97 -2.23 -19.31
N TYR A 89 -5.01 -2.99 -18.94
CA TYR A 89 -5.72 -3.85 -19.88
C TYR A 89 -6.30 -3.04 -21.06
N LYS A 90 -7.02 -1.95 -20.78
CA LYS A 90 -7.58 -1.08 -21.82
C LYS A 90 -6.51 -0.53 -22.76
N ASP A 91 -5.42 -0.04 -22.20
CA ASP A 91 -4.27 0.47 -22.96
C ASP A 91 -3.67 -0.60 -23.88
N MET A 92 -3.50 -1.83 -23.37
CA MET A 92 -2.95 -2.96 -24.14
C MET A 92 -3.82 -3.41 -25.31
N ILE A 93 -5.14 -3.25 -25.22
CA ILE A 93 -6.06 -3.57 -26.32
C ILE A 93 -6.30 -2.39 -27.27
N GLY A 94 -5.60 -1.27 -27.06
CA GLY A 94 -5.72 -0.06 -27.87
C GLY A 94 -6.96 0.79 -27.59
N GLU A 95 -7.65 0.54 -26.47
CA GLU A 95 -8.76 1.39 -26.03
C GLU A 95 -8.24 2.69 -25.41
N HIS A 96 -9.02 3.76 -25.55
CA HIS A 96 -8.69 5.03 -24.94
C HIS A 96 -8.76 4.96 -23.40
N VAL A 97 -7.70 5.43 -22.75
CA VAL A 97 -7.57 5.51 -21.30
C VAL A 97 -7.48 6.98 -20.87
N GLU A 98 -8.56 7.47 -20.26
CA GLU A 98 -8.59 8.79 -19.65
C GLU A 98 -7.63 8.85 -18.45
N PRO A 99 -6.83 9.92 -18.30
CA PRO A 99 -6.01 10.12 -17.12
C PRO A 99 -6.86 10.23 -15.83
N ILE A 100 -6.47 9.51 -14.78
CA ILE A 100 -7.09 9.59 -13.46
C ILE A 100 -6.07 10.21 -12.51
N THR A 101 -6.24 11.51 -12.23
CA THR A 101 -5.32 12.31 -11.40
C THR A 101 -5.83 12.56 -9.98
N SER A 102 -7.08 12.22 -9.71
CA SER A 102 -7.71 12.30 -8.40
C SER A 102 -8.10 10.91 -7.91
N PHE A 103 -7.93 10.66 -6.62
CA PHE A 103 -8.30 9.42 -5.97
C PHE A 103 -8.81 9.70 -4.56
N LYS A 104 -9.54 8.75 -3.98
CA LYS A 104 -10.06 8.88 -2.62
C LYS A 104 -8.95 8.74 -1.58
N GLU A 105 -8.83 9.72 -0.70
CA GLU A 105 -7.89 9.69 0.44
C GLU A 105 -8.49 9.01 1.68
N ASN A 106 -7.63 8.68 2.65
CA ASN A 106 -7.95 8.07 3.94
C ASN A 106 -8.56 6.66 3.87
N VAL A 107 -8.42 5.97 2.73
CA VAL A 107 -8.73 4.55 2.56
C VAL A 107 -7.53 3.74 3.06
N LYS A 108 -7.78 2.63 3.75
CA LYS A 108 -6.73 1.86 4.43
C LYS A 108 -6.62 0.46 3.85
N PHE A 109 -5.43 0.06 3.45
CA PHE A 109 -5.10 -1.34 3.17
C PHE A 109 -4.56 -2.01 4.42
N ILE A 110 -5.07 -3.20 4.75
CA ILE A 110 -4.69 -3.92 5.96
C ILE A 110 -4.42 -5.39 5.65
N HIS A 111 -3.19 -5.83 5.95
CA HIS A 111 -2.86 -7.24 6.03
C HIS A 111 -3.06 -7.72 7.49
N PHE A 112 -4.29 -8.10 7.82
CA PHE A 112 -4.78 -8.22 9.21
C PHE A 112 -3.82 -8.93 10.18
N TYR A 113 -3.42 -10.17 9.91
CA TYR A 113 -2.60 -10.94 10.85
C TYR A 113 -1.17 -10.40 11.02
N THR A 114 -0.55 -9.96 9.94
CA THR A 114 0.81 -9.39 10.02
C THR A 114 0.79 -8.02 10.68
N ASP A 115 -0.23 -7.21 10.42
CA ASP A 115 -0.41 -5.91 11.08
C ASP A 115 -0.67 -6.08 12.57
N LEU A 116 -1.53 -7.03 12.96
CA LEU A 116 -1.80 -7.34 14.36
C LEU A 116 -0.51 -7.78 15.09
N GLY A 117 0.31 -8.62 14.45
CA GLY A 117 1.60 -9.03 15.01
C GLY A 117 2.57 -7.86 15.21
N VAL A 118 2.62 -6.92 14.26
CA VAL A 118 3.40 -5.68 14.38
C VAL A 118 2.88 -4.82 15.53
N VAL A 119 1.56 -4.61 15.61
CA VAL A 119 0.93 -3.80 16.67
C VAL A 119 1.18 -4.39 18.05
N ILE A 120 1.01 -5.71 18.23
CA ILE A 120 1.30 -6.38 19.50
C ILE A 120 2.76 -6.14 19.91
N ASN A 121 3.70 -6.31 18.99
CA ASN A 121 5.13 -6.10 19.27
C ASN A 121 5.42 -4.65 19.68
N GLU A 122 4.86 -3.66 18.99
CA GLU A 122 5.09 -2.24 19.30
C GLU A 122 4.39 -1.80 20.59
N VAL A 123 3.25 -2.39 20.92
CA VAL A 123 2.58 -2.21 22.22
C VAL A 123 3.43 -2.80 23.35
N LEU A 124 3.97 -4.01 23.19
CA LEU A 124 4.86 -4.63 24.19
C LEU A 124 6.15 -3.83 24.41
N LYS A 125 6.66 -3.15 23.39
CA LYS A 125 7.81 -2.23 23.49
C LYS A 125 7.45 -0.84 24.06
N GLY A 126 6.17 -0.56 24.32
CA GLY A 126 5.70 0.75 24.77
C GLY A 126 5.78 1.86 23.71
N LYS A 127 5.93 1.50 22.42
CA LYS A 127 6.04 2.45 21.30
C LYS A 127 4.69 2.86 20.70
N MET A 128 3.62 2.12 21.02
CA MET A 128 2.26 2.37 20.54
C MET A 128 1.26 2.02 21.64
N ALA A 129 0.15 2.78 21.77
CA ALA A 129 -0.94 2.36 22.63
C ALA A 129 -1.95 1.50 21.86
N PHE A 130 -2.53 0.48 22.50
CA PHE A 130 -3.51 -0.40 21.85
C PHE A 130 -4.76 0.36 21.37
N LYS A 131 -5.14 1.45 22.04
CA LYS A 131 -6.23 2.35 21.60
C LYS A 131 -5.95 2.99 20.23
N ASP A 132 -4.69 3.29 19.92
CA ASP A 132 -4.30 3.97 18.68
C ASP A 132 -4.51 3.04 17.49
N TYR A 133 -4.42 1.71 17.71
CA TYR A 133 -4.73 0.72 16.69
C TYR A 133 -6.20 0.80 16.26
N PHE A 134 -7.14 0.76 17.21
CA PHE A 134 -8.56 0.88 16.88
C PHE A 134 -8.93 2.22 16.25
N ILE A 135 -8.26 3.30 16.66
CA ILE A 135 -8.42 4.61 16.01
C ILE A 135 -7.93 4.53 14.56
N SER A 136 -6.78 3.90 14.31
CA SER A 136 -6.26 3.71 12.94
C SER A 136 -7.16 2.84 12.07
N LEU A 137 -7.97 1.96 12.68
CA LEU A 137 -8.98 1.16 11.98
C LEU A 137 -10.29 1.91 11.72
N LYS A 138 -10.42 3.21 11.94
CA LYS A 138 -11.64 3.93 11.53
C LYS A 138 -11.64 4.22 10.03
N GLY A 139 -12.83 4.41 9.45
CA GLY A 139 -12.99 4.76 8.03
C GLY A 139 -13.01 3.57 7.07
N GLU A 140 -12.81 3.83 5.79
CA GLU A 140 -12.90 2.82 4.74
C GLU A 140 -11.66 1.94 4.68
N LYS A 141 -11.86 0.66 4.32
CA LYS A 141 -10.80 -0.35 4.29
C LYS A 141 -10.86 -1.21 3.03
N ASP A 142 -9.69 -1.68 2.69
CA ASP A 142 -9.40 -2.82 1.85
C ASP A 142 -8.53 -3.81 2.65
N PHE A 143 -8.79 -5.10 2.49
CA PHE A 143 -8.07 -6.14 3.24
C PHE A 143 -7.30 -7.03 2.27
N ALA A 144 -6.07 -7.38 2.65
CA ALA A 144 -5.20 -8.20 1.79
C ALA A 144 -5.78 -9.59 1.49
N VAL A 145 -6.53 -10.16 2.45
CA VAL A 145 -7.03 -11.55 2.38
C VAL A 145 -8.50 -11.65 2.81
N PHE A 146 -8.93 -10.87 3.81
CA PHE A 146 -10.31 -10.94 4.30
C PHE A 146 -11.32 -10.43 3.27
N SER A 147 -12.27 -11.29 2.89
CA SER A 147 -13.40 -10.94 2.05
C SER A 147 -14.67 -11.62 2.57
N LEU A 148 -15.78 -10.88 2.61
CA LEU A 148 -17.09 -11.44 2.99
C LEU A 148 -17.69 -12.27 1.86
N VAL A 149 -17.37 -11.97 0.60
CA VAL A 149 -17.89 -12.69 -0.57
C VAL A 149 -17.05 -13.91 -0.93
N ASP A 150 -15.80 -13.96 -0.47
CA ASP A 150 -14.90 -15.11 -0.59
C ASP A 150 -14.12 -15.30 0.73
N PRO A 151 -14.72 -15.94 1.75
CA PRO A 151 -14.10 -16.06 3.07
C PRO A 151 -13.06 -17.18 3.16
N LEU A 152 -13.01 -18.10 2.19
CA LEU A 152 -12.17 -19.30 2.27
C LEU A 152 -10.66 -18.98 2.35
N PRO A 153 -10.09 -18.03 1.58
CA PRO A 153 -8.69 -17.65 1.72
C PRO A 153 -8.35 -17.17 3.14
N PHE A 154 -9.22 -16.37 3.75
CA PHE A 154 -9.01 -15.87 5.11
C PHE A 154 -9.08 -16.99 6.15
N ILE A 155 -10.02 -17.93 6.00
CA ILE A 155 -10.10 -19.11 6.87
C ILE A 155 -8.83 -19.97 6.72
N ALA A 156 -8.38 -20.21 5.49
CA ALA A 156 -7.16 -20.97 5.22
C ALA A 156 -5.93 -20.29 5.83
N GLU A 157 -5.78 -18.97 5.65
CA GLU A 157 -4.70 -18.19 6.29
C GLU A 157 -4.75 -18.33 7.82
N THR A 158 -5.94 -18.24 8.41
CA THR A 158 -6.16 -18.40 9.86
C THR A 158 -5.69 -19.76 10.36
N LEU A 159 -6.06 -20.84 9.67
CA LEU A 159 -5.65 -22.20 10.02
C LEU A 159 -4.14 -22.42 9.83
N MET A 160 -3.52 -21.72 8.87
CA MET A 160 -2.08 -21.79 8.60
C MET A 160 -1.23 -20.91 9.53
N LEU A 161 -1.81 -20.09 10.42
CA LEU A 161 -1.06 -19.19 11.28
C LEU A 161 0.10 -19.85 12.05
N PRO A 162 -0.03 -21.05 12.67
CA PRO A 162 1.09 -21.69 13.35
C PRO A 162 2.26 -22.00 12.41
N TYR A 163 1.96 -22.41 11.17
CA TYR A 163 2.97 -22.66 10.15
C TYR A 163 3.60 -21.37 9.64
N LEU A 164 2.78 -20.35 9.35
CA LEU A 164 3.24 -19.05 8.86
C LEU A 164 4.12 -18.34 9.89
N TRP A 165 3.80 -18.43 11.19
CA TRP A 165 4.64 -17.87 12.25
C TRP A 165 6.01 -18.55 12.31
N LYS A 166 6.05 -19.88 12.15
CA LYS A 166 7.32 -20.63 12.20
C LYS A 166 8.22 -20.35 10.99
N THR A 167 7.63 -19.99 9.85
CA THR A 167 8.34 -19.87 8.56
C THR A 167 8.57 -18.43 8.10
N ARG A 168 7.92 -17.43 8.72
CA ARG A 168 8.00 -16.00 8.37
C ARG A 168 8.13 -15.11 9.60
#